data_AF-A0A660URY6-F1
#
_entry.id   AF-A0A660URY6-F1
#
_cell.length_a   1.000
_cell.length_b   1.000
_cell.length_c   1.000
_cell.angle_alpha   90.00
_cell.angle_beta   90.00
_cell.angle_gamma   90.00
#
_symmetry.space_group_name_H-M   'P 1'
#
loop_
_entity.id
_entity.type
_entity.pdbx_description
1 polymer ?
#
loop_
_entity_poly.entity_id
_entity_poly.type
_entity_poly.pdbx_seq_one_letter_code
_entity_poly.pdbx_strand_id
1 'polypeptide(L)'
;MKQEKAIVVIGSIIVALMMVLIAGMANAQDNWHTANQTTVGWDAVTALFNGDPVPPNDTVTYKVYLRDYNTGDETLLTTDGNGIAETQYTITFTAEGLYIVGISAVRQPEGETETIESTICWSDMPDCVDAGGGTFGVKFFQVTATPHGLRIIN
;
A
#
# COMPACT_ATOMS: atom_id res chain seq x y z
N MET A 1 -38.40 -15.56 -42.82
CA MET A 1 -39.07 -15.74 -41.51
C MET A 1 -38.32 -16.52 -40.43
N LYS A 2 -37.82 -17.77 -40.62
CA LYS A 2 -37.06 -18.46 -39.55
C LYS A 2 -35.63 -17.92 -39.36
N GLN A 3 -34.96 -17.48 -40.42
CA GLN A 3 -33.59 -16.97 -40.34
C GLN A 3 -33.47 -15.55 -39.77
N GLU A 4 -34.45 -14.68 -40.02
CA GLU A 4 -34.43 -13.30 -39.48
C GLU A 4 -34.55 -13.26 -37.95
N LYS A 5 -35.29 -14.20 -37.36
CA LYS A 5 -35.40 -14.32 -35.90
C LYS A 5 -34.09 -14.75 -35.25
N ALA A 6 -33.26 -15.55 -35.93
CA ALA A 6 -31.98 -16.02 -35.40
C ALA A 6 -30.93 -14.89 -35.34
N ILE A 7 -30.90 -14.01 -36.35
CA ILE A 7 -29.95 -12.89 -36.41
C ILE A 7 -30.23 -11.87 -35.29
N VAL A 8 -31.50 -11.59 -35.01
CA VAL A 8 -31.90 -10.65 -33.93
C VAL A 8 -31.54 -11.20 -32.53
N VAL A 9 -31.67 -12.51 -32.31
CA VAL A 9 -31.35 -13.14 -31.02
C VAL A 9 -29.85 -13.17 -30.75
N ILE A 10 -29.03 -13.47 -31.77
CA ILE A 10 -27.57 -13.48 -31.64
C ILE A 10 -27.04 -12.06 -31.40
N GLY A 11 -27.57 -11.05 -32.10
CA GLY A 11 -27.20 -9.65 -31.86
C GLY A 11 -27.52 -9.18 -30.43
N SER A 12 -28.66 -9.60 -29.89
CA SER A 12 -29.08 -9.28 -28.51
C SER A 12 -28.16 -9.91 -27.46
N ILE A 13 -27.67 -11.13 -27.69
CA ILE A 13 -26.73 -11.82 -26.78
C ILE A 13 -25.35 -11.16 -26.80
N ILE A 14 -24.85 -10.75 -27.97
CA ILE A 14 -23.56 -10.05 -28.08
C ILE A 14 -23.61 -8.69 -27.37
N VAL A 15 -24.71 -7.95 -27.52
CA VAL A 15 -24.90 -6.65 -26.85
C VAL A 15 -25.03 -6.83 -25.33
N ALA A 16 -25.74 -7.86 -24.86
CA ALA A 16 -25.82 -8.17 -23.44
C ALA A 16 -24.45 -8.59 -22.86
N LEU A 17 -23.65 -9.36 -23.60
CA LEU A 17 -22.31 -9.78 -23.19
C LEU A 17 -21.33 -8.61 -23.15
N MET A 18 -21.43 -7.65 -24.08
CA MET A 18 -20.64 -6.42 -24.05
C MET A 18 -20.97 -5.52 -22.85
N MET A 19 -22.24 -5.43 -22.44
CA MET A 19 -22.61 -4.63 -21.26
C MET A 19 -22.08 -5.21 -19.95
N VAL A 20 -21.92 -6.54 -19.86
CA VAL A 20 -21.34 -7.21 -18.67
C VAL A 20 -19.83 -6.94 -18.56
N LEU A 21 -19.13 -6.70 -19.68
CA LEU A 21 -17.69 -6.42 -19.68
C LEU A 21 -17.31 -4.99 -19.24
N ILE A 22 -18.26 -4.04 -19.24
CA ILE A 22 -18.00 -2.63 -18.88
C ILE A 22 -18.13 -2.40 -17.36
N ALA A 23 -18.76 -3.31 -16.61
CA ALA A 23 -18.99 -3.18 -15.17
C ALA A 23 -17.76 -3.52 -14.30
N GLY A 24 -16.62 -3.88 -14.90
CA GLY A 24 -15.44 -4.39 -14.20
C GLY A 24 -14.39 -3.35 -13.79
N MET A 25 -14.61 -2.06 -14.01
CA MET A 25 -13.69 -1.02 -13.50
C MET A 25 -13.94 -0.81 -11.99
N ALA A 26 -13.49 -1.77 -11.19
CA ALA A 26 -13.26 -1.57 -9.79
C ALA A 26 -12.24 -0.43 -9.66
N ASN A 27 -12.72 0.75 -9.28
CA ASN A 27 -11.84 1.85 -8.92
C ASN A 27 -11.04 1.37 -7.71
N ALA A 28 -9.74 1.14 -7.89
CA ALA A 28 -8.79 1.11 -6.79
C ALA A 28 -8.91 2.48 -6.12
N GLN A 29 -9.70 2.56 -5.05
CA GLN A 29 -9.95 3.80 -4.36
C GLN A 29 -8.74 4.06 -3.46
N ASP A 30 -7.86 4.96 -3.89
CA ASP A 30 -6.78 5.48 -3.07
C ASP A 30 -7.37 6.22 -1.86
N ASN A 31 -7.45 5.54 -0.73
CA ASN A 31 -7.93 6.14 0.51
C ASN A 31 -6.81 7.01 1.11
N TRP A 32 -6.96 8.32 1.01
CA TRP A 32 -6.01 9.28 1.59
C TRP A 32 -6.44 9.71 2.99
N HIS A 33 -5.63 9.40 4.00
CA HIS A 33 -5.87 9.75 5.39
C HIS A 33 -5.06 10.99 5.78
N THR A 34 -5.72 12.03 6.33
CA THR A 34 -4.98 13.21 6.84
C THR A 34 -4.59 13.00 8.31
N ALA A 35 -3.28 12.99 8.62
CA ALA A 35 -2.81 12.78 9.97
C ALA A 35 -1.39 13.33 10.21
N ASN A 36 -1.11 13.77 11.44
CA ASN A 36 0.25 14.13 11.89
C ASN A 36 1.07 12.91 12.31
N GLN A 37 0.36 11.86 12.72
CA GLN A 37 0.90 10.58 13.11
C GLN A 37 -0.13 9.52 12.70
N THR A 38 0.34 8.40 12.16
CA THR A 38 -0.51 7.26 11.84
C THR A 38 0.11 5.97 12.37
N THR A 39 -0.71 5.03 12.80
CA THR A 39 -0.25 3.68 13.15
C THR A 39 -0.71 2.73 12.06
N VAL A 40 0.25 2.03 11.45
CA VAL A 40 0.00 1.01 10.43
C VAL A 40 0.29 -0.36 11.03
N GLY A 41 -0.61 -1.31 10.81
CA GLY A 41 -0.44 -2.71 11.17
C GLY A 41 -0.34 -3.59 9.93
N TRP A 42 0.27 -4.76 10.08
CA TRP A 42 0.37 -5.79 9.04
C TRP A 42 0.30 -7.19 9.67
N ASP A 43 0.12 -8.20 8.84
CA ASP A 43 0.14 -9.59 9.28
C ASP A 43 1.57 -10.11 9.42
N ALA A 44 1.78 -11.00 10.39
CA ALA A 44 3.06 -11.67 10.55
C ALA A 44 3.33 -12.60 9.35
N VAL A 45 4.56 -12.60 8.84
CA VAL A 45 4.97 -13.51 7.76
C VAL A 45 5.05 -14.94 8.30
N THR A 46 4.24 -15.82 7.71
CA THR A 46 4.15 -17.24 8.11
C THR A 46 4.68 -18.21 7.06
N ALA A 47 4.90 -17.75 5.83
CA ALA A 47 5.37 -18.58 4.72
C ALA A 47 6.49 -17.90 3.91
N LEU A 48 7.34 -18.73 3.31
CA LEU A 48 8.40 -18.37 2.38
C LEU A 48 7.83 -18.18 0.97
N PHE A 49 8.63 -17.61 0.07
CA PHE A 49 8.22 -17.35 -1.33
C PHE A 49 7.78 -18.61 -2.10
N ASN A 50 8.30 -19.78 -1.74
CA ASN A 50 7.92 -21.06 -2.34
C ASN A 50 6.66 -21.69 -1.70
N GLY A 51 6.05 -21.04 -0.70
CA GLY A 51 4.87 -21.52 0.02
C GLY A 51 5.17 -22.40 1.24
N ASP A 52 6.43 -22.75 1.51
CA ASP A 52 6.79 -23.50 2.72
C ASP A 52 6.64 -22.61 3.98
N PRO A 53 6.30 -23.17 5.15
CA PRO A 53 6.23 -22.39 6.38
C PRO A 53 7.62 -21.85 6.77
N VAL A 54 7.65 -20.67 7.39
CA VAL A 54 8.89 -20.14 7.98
C VAL A 54 9.37 -21.12 9.07
N PRO A 55 10.64 -21.58 9.04
CA PRO A 55 11.18 -22.45 10.08
C PRO A 55 11.05 -21.82 11.48
N PRO A 56 10.67 -22.59 12.50
CA PRO A 56 10.30 -22.06 13.81
C PRO A 56 11.44 -21.39 14.59
N ASN A 57 12.70 -21.68 14.23
CA ASN A 57 13.87 -21.11 14.89
C ASN A 57 14.42 -19.88 14.17
N ASP A 58 13.85 -19.52 13.01
CA ASP A 58 14.25 -18.32 12.30
C ASP A 58 13.61 -17.09 12.94
N THR A 59 14.34 -15.99 12.93
CA THR A 59 13.81 -14.70 13.40
C THR A 59 13.27 -13.93 12.22
N VAL A 60 12.07 -13.35 12.35
CA VAL A 60 11.49 -12.44 11.37
C VAL A 60 11.27 -11.07 12.02
N THR A 61 11.83 -10.04 11.41
CA THR A 61 11.65 -8.64 11.75
C THR A 61 11.13 -7.87 10.54
N TYR A 62 10.73 -6.61 10.75
CA TYR A 62 10.07 -5.79 9.74
C TYR A 62 10.72 -4.43 9.63
N LYS A 63 11.07 -4.04 8.41
CA LYS A 63 11.50 -2.68 8.08
C LYS A 63 10.31 -1.89 7.60
N VAL A 64 10.17 -0.69 8.13
CA VAL A 64 9.12 0.25 7.75
C VAL A 64 9.72 1.37 6.94
N TYR A 65 9.16 1.59 5.76
CA TYR A 65 9.57 2.59 4.80
C TYR A 65 8.47 3.63 4.60
N LEU A 66 8.90 4.84 4.26
CA LEU A 66 8.03 5.90 3.80
C LEU A 66 8.50 6.38 2.44
N ARG A 67 7.59 6.43 1.47
CA ARG A 67 7.84 6.99 0.14
C ARG A 67 7.04 8.27 -0.05
N ASP A 68 7.70 9.36 -0.43
CA ASP A 68 7.00 10.56 -0.87
C ASP A 68 6.36 10.31 -2.25
N TYR A 69 5.05 10.52 -2.34
CA TYR A 69 4.27 10.20 -3.54
C TYR A 69 4.64 11.06 -4.75
N ASN A 70 5.12 12.29 -4.54
CA ASN A 70 5.40 13.23 -5.63
C ASN A 70 6.82 13.07 -6.18
N THR A 71 7.78 12.82 -5.31
CA THR A 71 9.21 12.72 -5.65
C THR A 71 9.66 11.28 -5.88
N GLY A 72 8.98 10.32 -5.23
CA GLY A 72 9.41 8.92 -5.19
C GLY A 72 10.53 8.66 -4.18
N ASP A 73 10.95 9.65 -3.41
CA ASP A 73 12.03 9.49 -2.43
C ASP A 73 11.60 8.56 -1.30
N GLU A 74 12.44 7.57 -1.00
CA GLU A 74 12.19 6.55 0.02
C GLU A 74 13.06 6.78 1.27
N THR A 75 12.46 6.63 2.45
CA THR A 75 13.12 6.76 3.74
C THR A 75 12.82 5.52 4.60
N LEU A 76 13.87 4.87 5.11
CA LEU A 76 13.75 3.83 6.13
C LEU A 76 13.49 4.48 7.50
N LEU A 77 12.41 4.06 8.18
CA LEU A 77 11.99 4.61 9.47
C LEU A 77 12.47 3.79 10.68
N THR A 78 12.71 2.49 10.51
CA THR A 78 13.21 1.62 11.58
C THR A 78 14.71 1.88 11.83
N THR A 79 15.08 2.13 13.09
CA THR A 79 16.35 2.76 13.47
C THR A 79 17.59 1.85 13.42
N ASP A 80 17.45 0.53 13.47
CA ASP A 80 18.55 -0.41 13.65
C ASP A 80 18.98 -1.14 12.36
N GLY A 81 18.36 -0.83 11.22
CA GLY A 81 18.65 -1.47 9.94
C GLY A 81 18.29 -2.96 9.88
N ASN A 82 17.86 -3.56 10.99
CA ASN A 82 17.40 -4.93 11.10
C ASN A 82 15.87 -5.00 11.22
N GLY A 83 15.21 -3.88 11.51
CA GLY A 83 13.76 -3.81 11.62
C GLY A 83 13.27 -4.12 13.03
N ILE A 84 11.96 -4.19 13.20
CA ILE A 84 11.28 -4.40 14.49
C ILE A 84 10.55 -5.75 14.50
N ALA A 85 10.32 -6.34 15.67
CA ALA A 85 9.59 -7.61 15.77
C ALA A 85 8.06 -7.41 15.78
N GLU A 86 7.62 -6.22 16.16
CA GLU A 86 6.22 -5.83 16.21
C GLU A 86 5.59 -5.81 14.82
N THR A 87 4.31 -6.16 14.75
CA THR A 87 3.51 -6.14 13.51
C THR A 87 2.71 -4.85 13.35
N GLN A 88 3.18 -3.78 13.98
CA GLN A 88 2.62 -2.45 13.87
C GLN A 88 3.70 -1.39 14.12
N TYR A 89 3.55 -0.23 13.47
CA TYR A 89 4.47 0.89 13.65
C TYR A 89 3.75 2.23 13.56
N THR A 90 4.15 3.14 14.44
CA THR A 90 3.61 4.50 14.49
C THR A 90 4.54 5.47 13.77
N ILE A 91 4.10 5.94 12.61
CA ILE A 91 4.81 6.89 11.76
C ILE A 91 4.48 8.31 12.20
N THR A 92 5.49 9.11 12.48
CA THR A 92 5.34 10.54 12.81
C THR A 92 5.92 11.37 11.68
N PHE A 93 5.09 12.23 11.07
CA PHE A 93 5.49 13.03 9.92
C PHE A 93 6.14 14.35 10.36
N THR A 94 7.25 14.71 9.71
CA THR A 94 8.04 15.91 10.06
C THR A 94 7.98 17.01 9.00
N ALA A 95 7.62 16.66 7.76
CA ALA A 95 7.50 17.57 6.64
C ALA A 95 6.17 17.32 5.92
N GLU A 96 5.51 18.38 5.44
CA GLU A 96 4.25 18.27 4.69
C GLU A 96 4.42 17.41 3.43
N GLY A 97 3.41 16.61 3.10
CA GLY A 97 3.49 15.75 1.93
C GLY A 97 2.36 14.76 1.78
N LEU A 98 2.46 14.03 0.67
CA LEU A 98 1.66 12.85 0.36
C LEU A 98 2.60 11.65 0.45
N TYR A 99 2.25 10.66 1.26
CA TYR A 99 3.12 9.56 1.61
C TYR A 99 2.46 8.20 1.37
N ILE A 100 3.26 7.27 0.85
CA ILE A 100 2.94 5.85 0.73
C ILE A 100 3.79 5.10 1.75
N VAL A 101 3.18 4.13 2.45
CA VAL A 101 3.86 3.34 3.47
C VAL A 101 4.31 2.02 2.86
N GLY A 102 5.54 1.60 3.17
CA GLY A 102 6.11 0.33 2.71
C GLY A 102 6.54 -0.54 3.87
N ILE A 103 6.30 -1.85 3.79
CA ILE A 103 6.77 -2.83 4.77
C ILE A 103 7.60 -3.90 4.07
N SER A 104 8.75 -4.24 4.64
CA SER A 104 9.59 -5.36 4.18
C SER A 104 9.87 -6.30 5.34
N ALA A 105 9.79 -7.60 5.08
CA ALA A 105 10.16 -8.61 6.06
C ALA A 105 11.65 -8.96 5.92
N VAL A 106 12.32 -9.10 7.06
CA VAL A 106 13.71 -9.50 7.17
C VAL A 106 13.74 -10.81 7.94
N ARG A 107 14.19 -11.87 7.29
CA ARG A 107 14.37 -13.19 7.91
C ARG A 107 15.84 -13.43 8.19
N GLN A 108 16.15 -13.78 9.43
CA GLN A 108 17.46 -14.30 9.83
C GLN A 108 17.34 -15.79 10.13
N PRO A 109 17.91 -16.68 9.30
CA PRO A 109 17.92 -18.11 9.58
C PRO A 109 18.69 -18.44 10.86
N GLU A 110 18.26 -19.48 11.57
CA GLU A 110 18.95 -19.94 12.78
C GLU A 110 20.44 -20.26 12.49
N GLY A 111 21.33 -19.65 13.26
CA GLY A 111 22.78 -19.89 13.16
C GLY A 111 23.47 -19.13 12.02
N GLU A 112 22.73 -18.38 11.21
CA GLU A 112 23.28 -17.56 10.13
C GLU A 112 23.44 -16.09 10.55
N THR A 113 24.47 -15.43 10.02
CA THR A 113 24.68 -13.99 10.21
C THR A 113 24.08 -13.14 9.10
N GLU A 114 23.79 -13.75 7.95
CA GLU A 114 23.19 -13.06 6.81
C GLU A 114 21.66 -13.05 6.91
N THR A 115 21.09 -11.89 6.61
CA THR A 115 19.64 -11.70 6.57
C THR A 115 19.13 -11.75 5.14
N ILE A 116 17.93 -12.29 4.97
CA ILE A 116 17.22 -12.33 3.69
C ILE A 116 16.03 -11.37 3.79
N GLU A 117 15.97 -10.40 2.88
CA GLU A 117 14.91 -9.39 2.86
C GLU A 117 13.89 -9.68 1.75
N SER A 118 12.61 -9.42 2.02
CA SER A 118 11.55 -9.51 1.02
C SER A 118 11.54 -8.31 0.08
N THR A 119 10.72 -8.39 -0.97
CA THR A 119 10.29 -7.16 -1.66
C THR A 119 9.48 -6.29 -0.71
N ILE A 120 9.57 -4.96 -0.87
CA ILE A 120 8.76 -4.03 -0.09
C ILE A 120 7.30 -4.10 -0.58
N CYS A 121 6.38 -4.37 0.34
CA CYS A 121 4.96 -4.24 0.10
C CYS A 121 4.52 -2.81 0.35
N TRP A 122 4.14 -2.09 -0.70
CA TRP A 122 3.69 -0.70 -0.61
C TRP A 122 2.18 -0.60 -0.46
N SER A 123 1.71 0.43 0.26
CA SER A 123 0.27 0.68 0.47
C SER A 123 -0.48 1.10 -0.80
N ASP A 124 0.23 1.38 -1.90
CA ASP A 124 -0.33 1.61 -3.23
C ASP A 124 -0.24 0.39 -4.16
N MET A 125 0.20 -0.76 -3.64
CA MET A 125 0.18 -2.05 -4.36
C MET A 125 -1.06 -2.85 -3.94
N PRO A 126 -2.02 -3.13 -4.85
CA PRO A 126 -3.24 -3.85 -4.51
C PRO A 126 -2.99 -5.25 -3.93
N ASP A 127 -1.93 -5.94 -4.36
CA ASP A 127 -1.58 -7.28 -3.88
C ASP A 127 -1.00 -7.27 -2.45
N CYS A 128 -0.69 -6.09 -1.91
CA CYS A 128 -0.06 -5.88 -0.60
C CYS A 128 -1.01 -5.39 0.49
N VAL A 129 -2.19 -4.91 0.09
CA VAL A 129 -3.22 -4.46 1.03
C VAL A 129 -4.29 -5.55 1.07
N ASP A 130 -4.82 -5.82 2.26
CA ASP A 130 -5.81 -6.89 2.47
C ASP A 130 -6.88 -6.95 1.38
N ALA A 131 -7.38 -8.14 1.09
CA ALA A 131 -8.32 -8.43 0.00
C ALA A 131 -9.63 -7.61 -0.01
N GLY A 132 -9.89 -6.79 1.02
CA GLY A 132 -11.00 -5.83 1.09
C GLY A 132 -10.60 -4.36 1.33
N GLY A 133 -9.31 -4.07 1.52
CA GLY A 133 -8.79 -2.73 1.73
C GLY A 133 -8.18 -2.20 0.45
N GLY A 134 -8.84 -1.23 -0.21
CA GLY A 134 -8.22 -0.53 -1.32
C GLY A 134 -6.86 0.07 -0.93
N THR A 135 -6.05 0.38 -1.94
CA THR A 135 -4.81 1.13 -1.78
C THR A 135 -5.02 2.38 -0.91
N PHE A 136 -4.02 2.75 -0.13
CA PHE A 136 -4.13 3.90 0.76
C PHE A 136 -2.83 4.71 0.82
N GLY A 137 -3.00 5.97 1.21
CA GLY A 137 -1.90 6.91 1.43
C GLY A 137 -2.17 7.82 2.62
N VAL A 138 -1.14 8.52 3.06
CA VAL A 138 -1.21 9.45 4.18
C VAL A 138 -0.86 10.84 3.70
N LYS A 139 -1.69 11.80 4.10
CA LYS A 139 -1.52 13.21 3.82
C LYS A 139 -1.17 13.92 5.11
N PHE A 140 -0.04 14.60 5.14
CA PHE A 140 0.32 15.43 6.29
C PHE A 140 0.42 16.89 5.87
N PHE A 141 -0.20 17.73 6.68
CA PHE A 141 -0.12 19.17 6.61
C PHE A 141 0.28 19.69 7.98
N GLN A 142 1.25 20.59 8.03
CA GLN A 142 1.50 21.36 9.23
C GLN A 142 0.27 22.20 9.51
N VAL A 143 -0.08 22.33 10.79
CA VAL A 143 -1.19 23.21 11.19
C VAL A 143 -0.86 24.61 10.68
N THR A 144 -1.58 25.06 9.66
CA THR A 144 -1.39 26.39 9.07
C THR A 144 -1.57 27.43 10.15
N ALA A 145 -0.48 28.08 10.57
CA ALA A 145 -0.57 29.30 11.35
C ALA A 145 -1.16 30.40 10.45
N THR A 146 -2.07 31.21 10.98
CA THR A 146 -2.65 32.33 10.24
C THR A 146 -1.52 33.26 9.77
N PRO A 147 -1.35 33.50 8.45
CA PRO A 147 -0.39 34.47 7.96
C PRO A 147 -0.67 35.86 8.55
N HIS A 148 0.36 36.57 9.00
CA HIS A 148 0.26 37.92 9.55
C HIS A 148 1.30 38.85 8.92
N GLY A 149 1.14 40.16 9.11
CA GLY A 149 2.14 41.14 8.67
C GLY A 149 1.93 41.76 7.29
N LEU A 150 0.77 41.56 6.65
CA LEU A 150 0.42 42.31 5.43
C LEU A 150 0.40 43.82 5.70
N ARG A 151 1.14 44.58 4.89
CA ARG A 151 1.10 46.04 4.86
C ARG A 151 0.79 46.49 3.43
N ILE A 152 -0.21 47.35 3.28
CA ILE A 152 -0.50 48.02 2.01
C ILE A 152 0.54 49.13 1.85
N ILE A 153 1.33 49.08 0.78
CA ILE A 153 2.19 50.18 0.35
C ILE A 153 1.43 51.00 -0.71
N ASN A 154 1.41 52.31 -0.53
CA ASN A 154 0.96 53.29 -1.51
C ASN A 154 2.15 54.17 -1.88
#